data_AF-A0A1Q9NKA0-F1
#
_entry.id   AF-A0A1Q9NKA0-F1
#
_cell.length_a   1.000
_cell.length_b   1.000
_cell.length_c   1.000
_cell.angle_alpha   90.00
_cell.angle_beta   90.00
_cell.angle_gamma   90.00
#
_symmetry.space_group_name_H-M   'P 1'
#
loop_
_entity.id
_entity.type
_entity.pdbx_description
1 polymer ?
#
loop_
_entity_poly.entity_id
_entity_poly.type
_entity_poly.pdbx_seq_one_letter_code
_entity_poly.pdbx_strand_id
1 'polypeptide(L)'
;MSIILNIINYFWKIGFNEELPDIYVKKYTGDHKIAINMIKEIMDYGKNIIVIDTKLTLFSQRNFVIMESIDRFLNKGYFPRAIYIGESNSYDFAVKNIDNSFFMAIKCKIWEEEYDNEISFLKSNKNHLRTFFGKNEKINHFCIYTSRLKAGLIEHRYLIFTRKDIEDGNNNFLSYNRGLFEDKITPYNPQLNSKFNIENLITKEIGNFSIRDGILVNYSGNNKVVNIPEEVKRIQNSVFWYRSFIEKIIIPDTVVSLGGDTFYSCANLKQLTIPKNVEIIGDNPFSNCPQLELKNESPYFHFQDGALYNRDKTRLIHYSIKYPNISFTIPDGVISIGKHTFYNCKNLENIIIPLSVKIIENNPFSNCPKLKISNNSPHFIFKDGAIYNKTMSTLFYYELSNTSPTLEIPDGVKIIGRHSFFNCNNLYSLTIPESVKIIGYNPFTNCPNLTIHNKSLEYCYEEGALLNKEKNELIHYSIPNQVTKFEIPKTVTKIGRSAFYGCINLNKVIIPDNVEIIERSAFANCINLEEIELTNNITSMGDWAFYNCERLKTIKIPKMIEMGSDVFLNSPIDNKT
;
A
#
# COMPACT_ATOMS: atom_id res chain seq x y z
N MET A 1 11.78 -9.90 -13.74
CA MET A 1 10.41 -10.30 -13.31
C MET A 1 10.13 -10.19 -11.81
N SER A 2 10.97 -10.68 -10.88
CA SER A 2 10.77 -10.31 -9.44
C SER A 2 10.88 -8.79 -9.25
N ILE A 3 11.83 -8.21 -10.01
CA ILE A 3 12.01 -6.82 -10.42
C ILE A 3 10.68 -6.03 -10.46
N ILE A 4 9.85 -6.26 -11.48
CA ILE A 4 8.60 -5.52 -11.76
C ILE A 4 7.64 -5.45 -10.55
N LEU A 5 7.71 -6.43 -9.66
CA LEU A 5 6.78 -6.56 -8.54
C LEU A 5 7.21 -5.91 -7.24
N ASN A 6 8.50 -5.60 -7.08
CA ASN A 6 8.87 -4.72 -5.97
C ASN A 6 8.68 -3.26 -6.30
N ILE A 7 8.67 -2.83 -7.56
CA ILE A 7 8.38 -1.43 -7.90
C ILE A 7 6.93 -1.09 -7.55
N ILE A 8 6.03 -2.05 -7.72
CA ILE A 8 4.60 -1.85 -7.47
C ILE A 8 4.31 -1.85 -5.96
N ASN A 9 4.95 -2.76 -5.21
CA ASN A 9 4.97 -2.68 -3.74
C ASN A 9 5.75 -1.46 -3.20
N TYR A 10 6.69 -0.90 -3.97
CA TYR A 10 7.45 0.31 -3.69
C TYR A 10 6.61 1.59 -3.83
N PHE A 11 5.74 1.67 -4.84
CA PHE A 11 4.79 2.78 -4.99
C PHE A 11 3.82 2.89 -3.81
N TRP A 12 3.55 1.80 -3.11
CA TRP A 12 2.68 1.79 -1.93
C TRP A 12 3.27 2.50 -0.70
N LYS A 13 4.59 2.66 -0.61
CA LYS A 13 5.25 3.06 0.65
C LYS A 13 5.94 4.42 0.66
N ILE A 14 6.11 5.05 -0.50
CA ILE A 14 6.61 6.43 -0.54
C ILE A 14 5.54 7.42 -0.04
N GLY A 15 4.29 6.99 0.15
CA GLY A 15 3.20 7.92 0.36
C GLY A 15 3.04 8.73 -0.92
N PHE A 16 2.38 8.16 -1.92
CA PHE A 16 1.89 8.92 -3.07
C PHE A 16 0.82 9.91 -2.59
N ASN A 17 1.25 10.93 -1.87
CA ASN A 17 0.77 12.27 -2.11
C ASN A 17 1.51 12.79 -3.36
N GLU A 18 0.74 12.89 -4.43
CA GLU A 18 0.71 14.08 -5.29
C GLU A 18 2.06 14.62 -5.80
N GLU A 19 2.67 14.02 -6.84
CA GLU A 19 3.27 14.73 -8.01
C GLU A 19 3.90 13.79 -9.06
N LEU A 20 3.61 14.07 -10.33
CA LEU A 20 4.21 13.60 -11.60
C LEU A 20 4.77 12.15 -11.72
N PRO A 21 3.99 11.19 -12.27
CA PRO A 21 4.39 9.78 -12.45
C PRO A 21 5.49 9.40 -13.48
N ASP A 22 6.38 10.29 -13.98
CA ASP A 22 7.38 9.96 -15.06
C ASP A 22 8.81 10.30 -14.68
N ILE A 23 9.00 11.28 -13.80
CA ILE A 23 10.30 11.64 -13.27
C ILE A 23 10.17 11.81 -11.77
N TYR A 24 10.79 10.92 -11.00
CA TYR A 24 10.95 11.13 -9.57
C TYR A 24 12.15 12.05 -9.36
N VAL A 25 11.91 13.31 -8.96
CA VAL A 25 12.99 14.25 -8.63
C VAL A 25 12.95 14.57 -7.13
N LYS A 26 14.02 14.24 -6.41
CA LYS A 26 14.20 14.63 -5.00
C LYS A 26 15.44 15.50 -4.85
N LYS A 27 15.26 16.72 -4.31
CA LYS A 27 16.33 17.69 -4.10
C LYS A 27 16.82 17.61 -2.65
N TYR A 28 18.14 17.63 -2.47
CA TYR A 28 18.78 17.65 -1.15
C TYR A 28 19.52 18.99 -0.98
N THR A 29 20.12 19.23 0.19
CA THR A 29 20.90 20.46 0.46
C THR A 29 22.18 20.50 -0.36
N GLY A 30 22.60 21.69 -0.81
CA GLY A 30 23.61 21.82 -1.88
C GLY A 30 23.00 21.44 -3.24
N ASP A 31 23.67 21.65 -4.37
CA ASP A 31 23.09 21.41 -5.70
C ASP A 31 22.81 19.93 -6.05
N HIS A 32 22.74 19.04 -5.05
CA HIS A 32 22.49 17.61 -5.16
C HIS A 32 21.00 17.34 -5.48
N LYS A 33 20.77 16.67 -6.61
CA LYS A 33 19.45 16.24 -7.08
C LYS A 33 19.50 14.77 -7.44
N ILE A 34 18.46 14.04 -7.08
CA ILE A 34 18.14 12.72 -7.64
C ILE A 34 17.05 12.93 -8.66
N ALA A 35 17.22 12.43 -9.87
CA ALA A 35 16.21 12.40 -10.93
C ALA A 35 16.15 10.98 -11.52
N ILE A 36 15.01 10.31 -11.37
CA ILE A 36 14.76 8.98 -11.96
C ILE A 36 13.83 9.19 -13.14
N ASN A 37 14.31 9.03 -14.37
CA ASN A 37 13.46 9.04 -15.55
C ASN A 37 12.88 7.63 -15.77
N MET A 38 11.60 7.47 -15.42
CA MET A 38 10.93 6.16 -15.40
C MET A 38 10.61 5.62 -16.80
N ILE A 39 10.58 6.48 -17.83
CA ILE A 39 10.29 6.09 -19.22
C ILE A 39 11.56 5.61 -19.93
N LYS A 40 12.68 6.31 -19.73
CA LYS A 40 13.94 6.00 -20.44
C LYS A 40 14.77 4.91 -19.76
N GLU A 41 14.33 4.42 -18.60
CA GLU A 41 15.14 3.62 -17.67
C GLU A 41 16.47 4.30 -17.27
N ILE A 42 16.53 5.64 -17.33
CA ILE A 42 17.73 6.42 -17.04
C ILE A 42 17.63 7.03 -15.64
N MET A 43 18.68 6.81 -14.85
CA MET A 43 18.83 7.35 -13.51
C MET A 43 19.92 8.42 -13.54
N ASP A 44 19.58 9.67 -13.22
CA ASP A 44 20.53 10.77 -13.09
C ASP A 44 20.58 11.22 -11.62
N TYR A 45 21.74 11.05 -11.03
CA TYR A 45 22.00 11.25 -9.62
C TYR A 45 22.85 12.52 -9.36
N GLY A 46 22.95 13.40 -10.36
CA GLY A 46 23.85 14.54 -10.35
C GLY A 46 25.30 14.15 -10.65
N LYS A 47 26.19 15.15 -10.76
CA LYS A 47 27.59 15.03 -11.25
C LYS A 47 28.51 14.07 -10.45
N ASN A 48 28.05 13.51 -9.34
CA ASN A 48 28.88 12.83 -8.34
C ASN A 48 28.49 11.36 -8.12
N ILE A 49 27.62 10.76 -8.92
CA ILE A 49 27.25 9.34 -8.78
C ILE A 49 27.63 8.60 -10.05
N ILE A 50 28.35 7.49 -9.87
CA ILE A 50 28.95 6.70 -10.93
C ILE A 50 28.26 5.34 -10.95
N VAL A 51 27.43 5.11 -11.95
CA VAL A 51 26.83 3.79 -12.18
C VAL A 51 27.82 2.97 -12.99
N ILE A 52 28.35 1.91 -12.39
CA ILE A 52 29.33 1.00 -13.00
C ILE A 52 28.59 -0.18 -13.69
N ASP A 53 27.39 -0.51 -13.23
CA ASP A 53 26.55 -1.55 -13.84
C ASP A 53 25.84 -1.03 -15.10
N THR A 54 26.33 -1.41 -16.28
CA THR A 54 25.72 -1.05 -17.57
C THR A 54 24.44 -1.82 -17.88
N LYS A 55 24.02 -2.77 -17.03
CA LYS A 55 22.77 -3.54 -17.13
C LYS A 55 21.78 -3.21 -16.00
N LEU A 56 22.00 -2.09 -15.30
CA LEU A 56 21.15 -1.65 -14.21
C LEU A 56 19.72 -1.43 -14.70
N THR A 57 18.85 -2.41 -14.45
CA THR A 57 17.42 -2.30 -14.71
C THR A 57 16.77 -1.64 -13.50
N LEU A 58 16.28 -0.40 -13.66
CA LEU A 58 15.69 0.41 -12.57
C LEU A 58 14.56 -0.29 -11.81
N PHE A 59 14.02 -1.31 -12.45
CA PHE A 59 12.91 -2.08 -11.97
C PHE A 59 13.34 -3.21 -11.00
N SER A 60 14.62 -3.46 -10.70
CA SER A 60 14.97 -4.65 -9.92
C SER A 60 14.61 -4.56 -8.43
N GLN A 61 14.13 -5.66 -7.81
CA GLN A 61 13.84 -5.72 -6.37
C GLN A 61 15.05 -5.28 -5.56
N ARG A 62 16.23 -5.76 -5.97
CA ARG A 62 17.54 -5.42 -5.43
C ARG A 62 17.87 -3.95 -5.63
N ASN A 63 17.66 -3.42 -6.84
CA ASN A 63 17.98 -2.03 -7.17
C ASN A 63 17.12 -1.06 -6.39
N PHE A 64 15.86 -1.39 -6.11
CA PHE A 64 15.04 -0.60 -5.19
C PHE A 64 15.65 -0.51 -3.78
N VAL A 65 16.09 -1.64 -3.21
CA VAL A 65 16.73 -1.64 -1.88
C VAL A 65 18.01 -0.78 -1.89
N ILE A 66 18.75 -0.78 -3.00
CA ILE A 66 19.88 0.14 -3.24
C ILE A 66 19.41 1.60 -3.22
N MET A 67 18.37 1.95 -4.00
CA MET A 67 17.82 3.31 -4.07
C MET A 67 17.36 3.83 -2.71
N GLU A 68 16.60 3.03 -1.96
CA GLU A 68 16.10 3.41 -0.65
C GLU A 68 17.24 3.61 0.35
N SER A 69 18.25 2.74 0.31
CA SER A 69 19.43 2.87 1.16
C SER A 69 20.18 4.17 0.85
N ILE A 70 20.32 4.54 -0.43
CA ILE A 70 20.94 5.80 -0.86
C ILE A 70 20.09 7.00 -0.42
N ASP A 71 18.78 6.98 -0.64
CA ASP A 71 17.88 8.08 -0.26
C ASP A 71 17.96 8.36 1.25
N ARG A 72 17.90 7.32 2.08
CA ARG A 72 18.02 7.46 3.54
C ARG A 72 19.38 7.98 3.98
N PHE A 73 20.44 7.52 3.31
CA PHE A 73 21.80 8.02 3.54
C PHE A 73 21.87 9.53 3.29
N LEU A 74 21.33 10.00 2.16
CA LEU A 74 21.32 11.42 1.79
C LEU A 74 20.39 12.27 2.68
N ASN A 75 19.20 11.77 3.06
CA ASN A 75 18.26 12.49 3.94
C ASN A 75 18.80 12.77 5.34
N LYS A 76 19.78 11.99 5.81
CA LYS A 76 20.44 12.21 7.11
C LYS A 76 21.57 13.23 7.06
N GLY A 77 21.78 13.88 5.92
CA GLY A 77 22.81 14.91 5.75
C GLY A 77 24.18 14.34 5.39
N TYR A 78 24.28 13.06 5.04
CA TYR A 78 25.52 12.49 4.51
C TYR A 78 25.60 12.77 3.01
N PHE A 79 26.50 13.67 2.61
CA PHE A 79 26.69 14.06 1.20
C PHE A 79 28.06 13.59 0.71
N PRO A 80 28.17 12.34 0.25
CA PRO A 80 29.45 11.79 -0.17
C PRO A 80 29.93 12.44 -1.47
N ARG A 81 31.25 12.49 -1.64
CA ARG A 81 31.88 12.97 -2.88
C ARG A 81 31.55 12.07 -4.07
N ALA A 82 31.41 10.77 -3.84
CA ALA A 82 30.98 9.84 -4.85
C ALA A 82 30.13 8.69 -4.30
N ILE A 83 29.12 8.26 -5.08
CA ILE A 83 28.42 6.98 -4.87
C ILE A 83 28.66 6.13 -6.11
N TYR A 84 29.07 4.88 -5.90
CA TYR A 84 29.32 3.89 -6.93
C TYR A 84 28.23 2.83 -6.87
N ILE A 85 27.50 2.64 -7.96
CA ILE A 85 26.37 1.70 -8.01
C ILE A 85 26.71 0.58 -8.99
N GLY A 86 26.59 -0.67 -8.55
CA GLY A 86 26.86 -1.87 -9.36
C GLY A 86 27.80 -2.87 -8.68
N GLU A 87 27.90 -4.06 -9.27
CA GLU A 87 28.71 -5.19 -8.77
C GLU A 87 30.22 -5.00 -8.90
N SER A 88 30.75 -3.81 -8.64
CA SER A 88 32.19 -3.71 -8.40
C SER A 88 32.49 -4.46 -7.10
N ASN A 89 33.31 -5.51 -7.15
CA ASN A 89 33.81 -6.22 -5.96
C ASN A 89 32.71 -6.88 -5.07
N SER A 90 31.63 -7.41 -5.67
CA SER A 90 30.62 -8.28 -5.01
C SER A 90 29.67 -7.63 -3.98
N TYR A 91 29.49 -6.31 -4.03
CA TYR A 91 28.47 -5.56 -3.29
C TYR A 91 27.55 -4.78 -4.24
N ASP A 92 26.46 -4.24 -3.71
CA ASP A 92 25.41 -3.63 -4.53
C ASP A 92 25.67 -2.15 -4.80
N PHE A 93 26.20 -1.43 -3.81
CA PHE A 93 26.74 -0.09 -3.99
C PHE A 93 27.79 0.23 -2.93
N ALA A 94 28.62 1.22 -3.23
CA ALA A 94 29.59 1.78 -2.30
C ALA A 94 29.56 3.31 -2.30
N VAL A 95 29.94 3.90 -1.17
CA VAL A 95 29.93 5.34 -0.95
C VAL A 95 31.34 5.80 -0.58
N LYS A 96 31.78 6.97 -1.08
CA LYS A 96 33.10 7.58 -0.83
C LYS A 96 32.99 9.06 -0.42
N ASN A 97 33.57 9.43 0.72
CA ASN A 97 33.63 10.82 1.21
C ASN A 97 34.88 11.62 0.75
N ILE A 98 34.85 12.96 0.94
CA ILE A 98 35.87 13.95 0.52
C ILE A 98 37.26 13.71 1.13
N ASP A 99 37.31 13.25 2.37
CA ASP A 99 38.50 13.12 3.22
C ASP A 99 38.98 11.66 3.34
N ASN A 100 38.41 10.73 2.56
CA ASN A 100 38.60 9.28 2.68
C ASN A 100 38.19 8.68 4.06
N SER A 101 37.49 9.41 4.93
CA SER A 101 37.11 8.90 6.26
C SER A 101 35.99 7.86 6.21
N PHE A 102 35.11 7.95 5.20
CA PHE A 102 34.01 7.00 5.00
C PHE A 102 34.04 6.41 3.60
N PHE A 103 34.49 5.17 3.52
CA PHE A 103 34.14 4.27 2.44
C PHE A 103 33.29 3.12 2.99
N MET A 104 32.03 3.06 2.57
CA MET A 104 31.04 2.08 3.00
C MET A 104 30.60 1.26 1.80
N ALA A 105 30.58 -0.06 1.92
CA ALA A 105 30.00 -0.97 0.93
C ALA A 105 28.74 -1.62 1.49
N ILE A 106 27.66 -1.62 0.71
CA ILE A 106 26.34 -2.12 1.12
C ILE A 106 25.93 -3.31 0.24
N LYS A 107 25.52 -4.39 0.90
CA LYS A 107 24.87 -5.55 0.27
C LYS A 107 23.41 -5.62 0.72
N CYS A 108 22.51 -5.35 -0.20
CA CYS A 108 21.07 -5.35 -0.08
C CYS A 108 20.49 -6.76 -0.26
N LYS A 109 19.64 -7.19 0.67
CA LYS A 109 18.94 -8.48 0.61
C LYS A 109 17.44 -8.25 0.48
N ILE A 110 16.81 -9.01 -0.41
CA ILE A 110 15.40 -8.82 -0.77
C ILE A 110 14.51 -9.48 0.28
N TRP A 111 14.89 -10.68 0.73
CA TRP A 111 14.13 -11.45 1.69
C TRP A 111 14.83 -11.48 3.04
N GLU A 112 14.04 -11.44 4.12
CA GLU A 112 14.55 -11.53 5.49
C GLU A 112 15.33 -12.83 5.71
N GLU A 113 14.90 -13.94 5.10
CA GLU A 113 15.62 -15.21 5.17
C GLU A 113 16.99 -15.13 4.46
N GLU A 114 17.08 -14.45 3.31
CA GLU A 114 18.36 -14.25 2.61
C GLU A 114 19.30 -13.33 3.41
N TYR A 115 18.73 -12.34 4.10
CA TYR A 115 19.44 -11.50 5.03
C TYR A 115 19.99 -12.34 6.19
N ASP A 116 19.14 -13.09 6.89
CA ASP A 116 19.53 -13.91 8.03
C ASP A 116 20.54 -15.00 7.64
N ASN A 117 20.38 -15.60 6.45
CA ASN A 117 21.32 -16.59 5.91
C ASN A 117 22.69 -15.97 5.61
N GLU A 118 22.75 -14.80 4.96
CA GLU A 118 24.01 -14.12 4.66
C GLU A 118 24.73 -13.67 5.95
N ILE A 119 23.96 -13.15 6.91
CA ILE A 119 24.48 -12.74 8.22
C ILE A 119 25.07 -13.95 8.95
N SER A 120 24.34 -15.07 8.98
CA SER A 120 24.79 -16.31 9.58
C SER A 120 26.06 -16.83 8.90
N PHE A 121 26.09 -16.81 7.56
CA PHE A 121 27.25 -17.20 6.78
C PHE A 121 28.50 -16.37 7.10
N LEU A 122 28.38 -15.04 7.13
CA LEU A 122 29.52 -14.15 7.41
C LEU A 122 29.99 -14.23 8.87
N LYS A 123 29.07 -14.42 9.82
CA LYS A 123 29.42 -14.65 11.23
C LYS A 123 30.20 -15.96 11.40
N SER A 124 29.81 -17.02 10.70
CA SER A 124 30.50 -18.32 10.74
C SER A 124 31.80 -18.36 9.93
N ASN A 125 31.97 -17.49 8.93
CA ASN A 125 33.11 -17.50 8.00
C ASN A 125 33.88 -16.17 7.99
N LYS A 126 34.40 -15.75 9.16
CA LYS A 126 35.10 -14.45 9.32
C LYS A 126 36.29 -14.23 8.39
N ASN A 127 36.96 -15.29 7.93
CA ASN A 127 38.05 -15.20 6.96
C ASN A 127 37.60 -14.58 5.62
N HIS A 128 36.32 -14.71 5.27
CA HIS A 128 35.75 -14.08 4.10
C HIS A 128 35.72 -12.55 4.23
N LEU A 129 35.38 -12.03 5.42
CA LEU A 129 35.42 -10.59 5.71
C LEU A 129 36.86 -10.06 5.79
N ARG A 130 37.79 -10.81 6.39
CA ARG A 130 39.22 -10.46 6.38
C ARG A 130 39.78 -10.34 4.97
N THR A 131 39.46 -11.31 4.12
CA THR A 131 39.86 -11.29 2.70
C THR A 131 39.22 -10.11 1.97
N PHE A 132 37.95 -9.82 2.23
CA PHE A 132 37.25 -8.67 1.66
C PHE A 132 37.94 -7.35 2.02
N PHE A 133 38.18 -7.10 3.31
CA PHE A 133 38.85 -5.88 3.77
C PHE A 133 40.30 -5.81 3.27
N GLY A 134 41.03 -6.94 3.20
CA GLY A 134 42.38 -6.99 2.64
C GLY A 134 42.44 -6.61 1.16
N LYS A 135 41.48 -7.06 0.34
CA LYS A 135 41.40 -6.70 -1.08
C LYS A 135 40.89 -5.29 -1.34
N ASN A 136 40.20 -4.70 -0.36
CA ASN A 136 39.57 -3.39 -0.49
C ASN A 136 40.05 -2.45 0.64
N GLU A 137 41.35 -2.13 0.65
CA GLU A 137 42.04 -1.36 1.69
C GLU A 137 41.40 -0.02 2.07
N LYS A 138 40.64 0.59 1.14
CA LYS A 138 39.96 1.86 1.36
C LYS A 138 38.63 1.72 2.10
N ILE A 139 38.06 0.52 2.20
CA ILE A 139 36.76 0.24 2.84
C ILE A 139 36.96 0.04 4.34
N ASN A 140 36.25 0.82 5.13
CA ASN A 140 36.29 0.73 6.60
C ASN A 140 34.99 0.15 7.19
N HIS A 141 33.90 0.18 6.42
CA HIS A 141 32.59 -0.32 6.85
C HIS A 141 31.95 -1.17 5.75
N PHE A 142 31.45 -2.35 6.12
CA PHE A 142 30.65 -3.21 5.27
C PHE A 142 29.29 -3.42 5.93
N CYS A 143 28.20 -3.14 5.22
CA CYS A 143 26.86 -3.25 5.77
C CYS A 143 26.02 -4.22 4.94
N ILE A 144 25.29 -5.10 5.61
CA ILE A 144 24.20 -5.84 4.99
C ILE A 144 22.90 -5.16 5.41
N TYR A 145 22.02 -4.93 4.44
CA TYR A 145 20.76 -4.23 4.64
C TYR A 145 19.60 -4.98 3.99
N THR A 146 18.42 -4.98 4.59
CA THR A 146 17.19 -5.51 4.00
C THR A 146 15.97 -4.66 4.36
N SER A 147 14.96 -4.70 3.49
CA SER A 147 13.66 -4.05 3.67
C SER A 147 12.56 -5.10 3.49
N ARG A 148 11.60 -5.21 4.42
CA ARG A 148 10.45 -6.12 4.31
C ARG A 148 9.11 -5.39 4.36
N LEU A 149 8.09 -5.94 3.70
CA LEU A 149 6.72 -5.45 3.79
C LEU A 149 6.02 -6.10 4.98
N LYS A 150 5.69 -5.28 5.97
CA LYS A 150 5.15 -5.70 7.24
C LYS A 150 3.78 -5.06 7.44
N ALA A 151 2.71 -5.82 7.22
CA ALA A 151 1.31 -5.35 7.32
C ALA A 151 1.01 -4.04 6.57
N GLY A 152 1.69 -3.81 5.44
CA GLY A 152 1.58 -2.59 4.64
C GLY A 152 2.66 -1.53 4.90
N LEU A 153 3.52 -1.69 5.91
CA LEU A 153 4.63 -0.76 6.24
C LEU A 153 6.00 -1.33 5.80
N ILE A 154 7.02 -0.50 5.49
CA ILE A 154 8.40 -1.05 5.39
C ILE A 154 8.96 -1.21 6.81
N GLU A 155 9.46 -2.40 7.15
CA GLU A 155 10.43 -2.58 8.22
C GLU A 155 11.83 -2.77 7.63
N HIS A 156 12.83 -2.08 8.17
CA HIS A 156 14.23 -2.14 7.72
C HIS A 156 15.12 -2.81 8.75
N ARG A 157 16.09 -3.60 8.28
CA ARG A 157 17.11 -4.20 9.13
C ARG A 157 18.49 -4.06 8.51
N TYR A 158 19.50 -3.95 9.37
CA TYR A 158 20.88 -3.92 8.92
C TYR A 158 21.85 -4.46 9.97
N LEU A 159 23.04 -4.82 9.49
CA LEU A 159 24.19 -5.15 10.31
C LEU A 159 25.44 -4.52 9.70
N ILE A 160 26.21 -3.80 10.52
CA ILE A 160 27.49 -3.21 10.12
C ILE A 160 28.64 -4.08 10.64
N PHE A 161 29.60 -4.34 9.76
CA PHE A 161 30.90 -4.91 10.04
C PHE A 161 31.94 -3.81 9.82
N THR A 162 32.77 -3.52 10.82
CA THR A 162 33.88 -2.57 10.65
C THR A 162 35.19 -3.32 10.42
N ARG A 163 36.11 -2.71 9.67
CA ARG A 163 37.46 -3.24 9.46
C ARG A 163 38.14 -3.50 10.80
N LYS A 164 38.09 -2.51 11.70
CA LYS A 164 38.69 -2.56 13.02
C LYS A 164 38.18 -3.76 13.83
N ASP A 165 36.86 -3.99 13.87
CA ASP A 165 36.29 -5.13 14.60
C ASP A 165 36.76 -6.49 14.05
N ILE A 166 36.95 -6.59 12.73
CA ILE A 166 37.39 -7.83 12.06
C ILE A 166 38.90 -8.07 12.22
N GLU A 167 39.71 -7.01 12.22
CA GLU A 167 41.16 -7.05 12.46
C GLU A 167 41.48 -7.35 13.92
N ASP A 168 40.79 -6.69 14.86
CA ASP A 168 40.93 -6.88 16.31
C ASP A 168 40.34 -8.21 16.81
N GLY A 169 39.60 -8.94 15.95
CA GLY A 169 38.97 -10.21 16.30
C GLY A 169 37.71 -10.08 17.18
N ASN A 170 37.19 -8.87 17.35
CA ASN A 170 36.05 -8.56 18.20
C ASN A 170 34.73 -9.13 17.63
N ASN A 171 33.77 -9.40 18.53
CA ASN A 171 32.41 -9.87 18.20
C ASN A 171 31.34 -8.76 18.35
N ASN A 172 31.75 -7.51 18.52
CA ASN A 172 30.86 -6.39 18.81
C ASN A 172 30.20 -5.89 17.52
N PHE A 173 29.35 -6.71 16.92
CA PHE A 173 28.55 -6.33 15.75
C PHE A 173 27.35 -5.50 16.21
N LEU A 174 27.18 -4.31 15.64
CA LEU A 174 26.03 -3.45 15.92
C LEU A 174 24.81 -3.95 15.12
N SER A 175 24.01 -4.84 15.71
CA SER A 175 22.74 -5.30 15.15
C SER A 175 21.59 -4.41 15.60
N TYR A 176 20.86 -3.83 14.64
CA TYR A 176 19.69 -3.00 14.93
C TYR A 176 18.48 -3.44 14.11
N ASN A 177 17.32 -3.53 14.77
CA ASN A 177 16.02 -3.84 14.15
C ASN A 177 15.24 -2.58 13.71
N ARG A 178 15.84 -1.41 13.88
CA ARG A 178 15.40 -0.11 13.37
C ARG A 178 16.52 0.33 12.45
N GLY A 179 16.24 0.64 11.19
CA GLY A 179 17.25 0.78 10.12
C GLY A 179 18.44 1.69 10.48
N LEU A 180 19.52 1.66 9.67
CA LEU A 180 20.82 2.35 9.88
C LEU A 180 20.72 3.87 10.08
N PHE A 181 19.51 4.37 9.88
CA PHE A 181 19.13 5.74 9.63
C PHE A 181 17.87 6.13 10.43
N GLU A 182 17.49 5.40 11.50
CA GLU A 182 16.22 5.58 12.21
C GLU A 182 16.32 6.13 13.66
N ASP A 183 17.11 7.18 13.89
CA ASP A 183 16.90 8.02 15.08
C ASP A 183 16.29 9.39 14.73
N LYS A 184 15.21 9.71 15.46
CA LYS A 184 14.36 10.91 15.49
C LYS A 184 14.04 11.55 14.12
N ILE A 185 12.87 11.22 13.58
CA ILE A 185 12.12 12.19 12.77
C ILE A 185 11.62 13.24 13.78
N THR A 186 12.36 14.32 13.97
CA THR A 186 11.77 15.53 14.56
C THR A 186 10.75 16.09 13.57
N PRO A 187 9.59 16.58 14.03
CA PRO A 187 8.54 17.05 13.14
C PRO A 187 9.06 18.22 12.29
N TYR A 188 8.66 18.19 11.03
CA TYR A 188 8.33 19.33 10.18
C TYR A 188 8.47 20.69 10.89
N ASN A 189 9.51 21.46 10.53
CA ASN A 189 9.63 22.85 10.95
C ASN A 189 8.76 23.71 10.01
N PRO A 190 7.61 24.25 10.45
CA PRO A 190 6.71 24.98 9.56
C PRO A 190 7.23 26.38 9.17
N GLN A 191 8.38 26.82 9.72
CA GLN A 191 8.84 28.21 9.56
C GLN A 191 9.84 28.44 8.41
N LEU A 192 10.22 27.42 7.64
CA LEU A 192 11.16 27.57 6.51
C LEU A 192 10.50 27.95 5.16
N ASN A 193 9.18 28.15 5.12
CA ASN A 193 8.49 28.65 3.91
C ASN A 193 8.57 30.19 3.72
N SER A 194 9.38 30.91 4.50
CA SER A 194 9.47 32.37 4.37
C SER A 194 10.61 32.90 3.49
N LYS A 195 11.36 32.05 2.77
CA LYS A 195 12.43 32.55 1.88
C LYS A 195 12.75 31.76 0.61
N PHE A 196 11.77 31.06 0.06
CA PHE A 196 11.82 30.61 -1.33
C PHE A 196 10.53 30.99 -2.03
N ASN A 197 10.63 31.91 -2.98
CA ASN A 197 9.62 32.08 -4.02
C ASN A 197 9.52 30.75 -4.75
N ILE A 198 8.56 29.93 -4.34
CA ILE A 198 7.83 29.07 -5.27
C ILE A 198 7.16 30.08 -6.19
N GLU A 199 7.74 30.34 -7.36
CA GLU A 199 6.93 30.92 -8.43
C GLU A 199 5.70 30.02 -8.54
N ASN A 200 4.54 30.61 -8.26
CA ASN A 200 3.25 29.97 -8.25
C ASN A 200 3.16 28.93 -9.38
N LEU A 201 3.15 27.64 -9.05
CA LEU A 201 2.58 26.66 -9.96
C LEU A 201 1.09 26.94 -9.99
N ILE A 202 0.68 27.83 -10.89
CA ILE A 202 -0.70 28.28 -11.01
C ILE A 202 -1.50 27.06 -11.44
N THR A 203 -2.30 26.51 -10.52
CA THR A 203 -3.36 25.58 -10.87
C THR A 203 -4.31 26.31 -11.81
N LYS A 204 -4.37 25.85 -13.06
CA LYS A 204 -5.25 26.38 -14.08
C LYS A 204 -6.58 25.68 -13.96
N GLU A 205 -7.62 26.45 -13.66
CA GLU A 205 -9.00 25.97 -13.68
C GLU A 205 -9.56 26.12 -15.09
N ILE A 206 -9.94 25.00 -15.70
CA ILE A 206 -10.64 24.96 -17.00
C ILE A 206 -11.99 24.31 -16.77
N GLY A 207 -13.04 25.12 -16.62
CA GLY A 207 -14.37 24.61 -16.28
C GLY A 207 -14.35 23.87 -14.95
N ASN A 208 -14.56 22.55 -14.97
CA ASN A 208 -14.57 21.68 -13.79
C ASN A 208 -13.23 20.94 -13.57
N PHE A 209 -12.17 21.29 -14.32
CA PHE A 209 -10.86 20.64 -14.26
C PHE A 209 -9.83 21.55 -13.60
N SER A 210 -9.14 21.02 -12.60
CA SER A 210 -7.95 21.65 -12.02
C SER A 210 -6.70 21.01 -12.63
N ILE A 211 -5.90 21.80 -13.36
CA ILE A 211 -4.73 21.32 -14.10
C ILE A 211 -3.48 22.03 -13.59
N ARG A 212 -2.44 21.27 -13.27
CA ARG A 212 -1.15 21.77 -12.80
C ARG A 212 -0.03 21.19 -13.67
N ASP A 213 0.64 22.04 -14.46
CA ASP A 213 1.70 21.65 -15.39
C ASP A 213 1.31 20.49 -16.34
N GLY A 214 0.09 20.54 -16.88
CA GLY A 214 -0.44 19.49 -17.75
C GLY A 214 -0.83 18.19 -17.01
N ILE A 215 -0.85 18.21 -15.68
CA ILE A 215 -1.42 17.12 -14.86
C ILE A 215 -2.84 17.51 -14.49
N LEU A 216 -3.80 16.65 -14.81
CA LEU A 216 -5.12 16.75 -14.22
C LEU A 216 -5.06 16.27 -12.77
N VAL A 217 -5.27 17.18 -11.82
CA VAL A 217 -5.17 16.89 -10.38
C VAL A 217 -6.53 16.75 -9.70
N ASN A 218 -7.58 17.35 -10.27
CA ASN A 218 -8.93 17.25 -9.73
C ASN A 218 -9.99 17.45 -10.82
N TYR A 219 -11.15 16.82 -10.64
CA TYR A 219 -12.37 17.08 -11.40
C TYR A 219 -13.55 17.23 -10.44
N SER A 220 -14.20 18.39 -10.47
CA SER A 220 -15.31 18.76 -9.57
C SER A 220 -16.70 18.68 -10.22
N GLY A 221 -16.78 18.29 -11.49
CA GLY A 221 -18.01 18.34 -12.27
C GLY A 221 -18.94 17.14 -12.06
N ASN A 222 -20.22 17.34 -12.41
CA ASN A 222 -21.27 16.30 -12.39
C ASN A 222 -21.78 15.94 -13.80
N ASN A 223 -20.98 16.23 -14.84
CA ASN A 223 -21.34 15.97 -16.23
C ASN A 223 -21.39 14.47 -16.53
N LYS A 224 -22.40 14.05 -17.32
CA LYS A 224 -22.51 12.68 -17.83
C LYS A 224 -21.42 12.32 -18.85
N VAL A 225 -20.98 13.29 -19.64
CA VAL A 225 -19.90 13.13 -20.62
C VAL A 225 -18.79 14.11 -20.26
N VAL A 226 -17.59 13.60 -20.07
CA VAL A 226 -16.42 14.38 -19.66
C VAL A 226 -15.36 14.31 -20.75
N ASN A 227 -15.05 15.47 -21.34
CA ASN A 227 -13.97 15.62 -22.31
C ASN A 227 -12.77 16.23 -21.59
N ILE A 228 -11.71 15.45 -21.41
CA ILE A 228 -10.50 15.94 -20.74
C ILE A 228 -9.77 16.91 -21.69
N PRO A 229 -9.33 18.10 -21.22
CA PRO A 229 -8.67 19.09 -22.08
C PRO A 229 -7.38 18.57 -22.73
N GLU A 230 -7.12 18.97 -23.99
CA GLU A 230 -5.93 18.57 -24.78
C GLU A 230 -4.59 19.00 -24.16
N GLU A 231 -4.57 19.95 -23.23
CA GLU A 231 -3.35 20.33 -22.51
C GLU A 231 -2.95 19.31 -21.42
N VAL A 232 -3.86 18.40 -21.05
CA VAL A 232 -3.60 17.35 -20.08
C VAL A 232 -2.69 16.30 -20.74
N LYS A 233 -1.52 16.12 -20.14
CA LYS A 233 -0.55 15.08 -20.47
C LYS A 233 -0.67 13.88 -19.54
N ARG A 234 -1.20 14.07 -18.33
CA ARG A 234 -1.16 13.08 -17.24
C ARG A 234 -2.39 13.21 -16.37
N ILE A 235 -2.91 12.10 -15.88
CA ILE A 235 -4.04 12.10 -14.94
C ILE A 235 -3.56 11.55 -13.60
N GLN A 236 -3.72 12.32 -12.53
CA GLN A 236 -3.33 11.91 -11.19
C GLN A 236 -4.24 10.79 -10.66
N ASN A 237 -3.77 10.11 -9.62
CA ASN A 237 -4.56 9.13 -8.88
C ASN A 237 -5.91 9.71 -8.46
N SER A 238 -6.95 8.88 -8.47
CA SER A 238 -8.24 9.17 -7.86
C SER A 238 -9.01 10.40 -8.37
N VAL A 239 -8.59 11.04 -9.46
CA VAL A 239 -9.22 12.27 -9.99
C VAL A 239 -10.73 12.12 -10.20
N PHE A 240 -11.18 10.95 -10.65
CA PHE A 240 -12.59 10.65 -10.89
C PHE A 240 -13.17 9.66 -9.87
N TRP A 241 -12.54 9.49 -8.70
CA TRP A 241 -13.00 8.56 -7.66
C TRP A 241 -14.46 8.85 -7.28
N TYR A 242 -15.31 7.83 -7.31
CA TYR A 242 -16.73 7.87 -6.90
C TYR A 242 -17.59 8.83 -7.73
N ARG A 243 -17.13 9.28 -8.91
CA ARG A 243 -17.90 10.14 -9.80
C ARG A 243 -19.00 9.37 -10.54
N SER A 244 -20.01 8.94 -9.78
CA SER A 244 -21.12 8.12 -10.23
C SER A 244 -22.03 8.83 -11.25
N PHE A 245 -21.90 10.14 -11.48
CA PHE A 245 -22.66 10.84 -12.53
C PHE A 245 -22.11 10.61 -13.93
N ILE A 246 -20.83 10.22 -14.05
CA ILE A 246 -20.16 10.12 -15.35
C ILE A 246 -20.58 8.83 -16.05
N GLU A 247 -21.02 8.96 -17.30
CA GLU A 247 -21.37 7.85 -18.20
C GLU A 247 -20.30 7.59 -19.27
N LYS A 248 -19.54 8.62 -19.67
CA LYS A 248 -18.46 8.52 -20.67
C LYS A 248 -17.33 9.50 -20.37
N ILE A 249 -16.08 9.03 -20.52
CA ILE A 249 -14.88 9.88 -20.43
C ILE A 249 -14.10 9.76 -21.74
N ILE A 250 -13.76 10.91 -22.31
CA ILE A 250 -12.91 11.04 -23.50
C ILE A 250 -11.56 11.58 -23.02
N ILE A 251 -10.53 10.73 -23.14
CA ILE A 251 -9.15 11.03 -22.78
C ILE A 251 -8.41 11.40 -24.07
N PRO A 252 -7.78 12.59 -24.17
CA PRO A 252 -7.09 13.00 -25.38
C PRO A 252 -5.80 12.20 -25.59
N ASP A 253 -5.34 12.12 -26.84
CA ASP A 253 -4.09 11.45 -27.22
C ASP A 253 -2.84 12.10 -26.60
N THR A 254 -2.95 13.30 -26.05
CA THR A 254 -1.86 13.95 -25.30
C THR A 254 -1.54 13.25 -23.98
N VAL A 255 -2.46 12.44 -23.45
CA VAL A 255 -2.28 11.74 -22.18
C VAL A 255 -1.35 10.54 -22.33
N VAL A 256 -0.28 10.53 -21.52
CA VAL A 256 0.73 9.45 -21.50
C VAL A 256 0.62 8.55 -20.28
N SER A 257 -0.07 8.99 -19.22
CA SER A 257 -0.22 8.19 -18.00
C SER A 257 -1.55 8.40 -17.28
N LEU A 258 -2.07 7.30 -16.73
CA LEU A 258 -3.27 7.25 -15.88
C LEU A 258 -2.86 6.81 -14.47
N GLY A 259 -3.24 7.59 -13.46
CA GLY A 259 -3.00 7.27 -12.06
C GLY A 259 -3.77 6.04 -11.57
N GLY A 260 -3.38 5.54 -10.39
CA GLY A 260 -4.10 4.47 -9.71
C GLY A 260 -5.44 4.95 -9.13
N ASP A 261 -6.40 4.03 -9.02
CA ASP A 261 -7.77 4.26 -8.52
C ASP A 261 -8.50 5.42 -9.26
N THR A 262 -8.00 5.88 -10.42
CA THR A 262 -8.46 7.10 -11.12
C THR A 262 -9.95 7.13 -11.38
N PHE A 263 -10.54 6.01 -11.83
CA PHE A 263 -11.98 5.88 -12.08
C PHE A 263 -12.65 4.93 -11.08
N TYR A 264 -12.06 4.76 -9.89
CA TYR A 264 -12.60 3.84 -8.89
C TYR A 264 -14.06 4.18 -8.57
N SER A 265 -14.95 3.17 -8.62
CA SER A 265 -16.38 3.32 -8.31
C SER A 265 -17.12 4.39 -9.12
N CYS A 266 -16.72 4.63 -10.38
CA CYS A 266 -17.57 5.33 -11.34
C CYS A 266 -18.75 4.44 -11.77
N ALA A 267 -19.77 4.33 -10.91
CA ALA A 267 -20.82 3.31 -11.01
C ALA A 267 -21.62 3.31 -12.34
N ASN A 268 -21.74 4.48 -12.98
CA ASN A 268 -22.46 4.66 -14.24
C ASN A 268 -21.55 4.81 -15.47
N LEU A 269 -20.22 4.70 -15.32
CA LEU A 269 -19.30 4.81 -16.44
C LEU A 269 -19.47 3.60 -17.37
N LYS A 270 -19.93 3.87 -18.61
CA LYS A 270 -20.27 2.86 -19.61
C LYS A 270 -19.15 2.63 -20.61
N GLN A 271 -18.43 3.68 -21.00
CA GLN A 271 -17.43 3.61 -22.06
C GLN A 271 -16.19 4.41 -21.70
N LEU A 272 -15.02 3.77 -21.88
CA LEU A 272 -13.70 4.40 -21.80
C LEU A 272 -12.76 3.72 -22.78
N THR A 273 -11.98 4.52 -23.51
CA THR A 273 -10.91 4.02 -24.38
C THR A 273 -9.58 4.47 -23.79
N ILE A 274 -8.64 3.54 -23.63
CA ILE A 274 -7.24 3.83 -23.29
C ILE A 274 -6.57 4.37 -24.57
N PRO A 275 -6.19 5.65 -24.64
CA PRO A 275 -5.62 6.26 -25.84
C PRO A 275 -4.27 5.67 -26.23
N LYS A 276 -3.90 5.84 -27.51
CA LYS A 276 -2.69 5.25 -28.13
C LYS A 276 -1.37 5.58 -27.42
N ASN A 277 -1.29 6.75 -26.79
CA ASN A 277 -0.07 7.27 -26.16
C ASN A 277 0.02 6.97 -24.67
N VAL A 278 -1.01 6.35 -24.06
CA VAL A 278 -0.93 5.96 -22.65
C VAL A 278 0.05 4.81 -22.51
N GLU A 279 1.18 5.06 -21.86
CA GLU A 279 2.24 4.07 -21.64
C GLU A 279 2.15 3.45 -20.24
N ILE A 280 1.56 4.18 -19.30
CA ILE A 280 1.53 3.83 -17.86
C ILE A 280 0.10 3.90 -17.34
N ILE A 281 -0.30 2.83 -16.64
CA ILE A 281 -1.56 2.75 -15.92
C ILE A 281 -1.25 2.30 -14.49
N GLY A 282 -1.66 3.10 -13.51
CA GLY A 282 -1.54 2.78 -12.10
C GLY A 282 -2.49 1.66 -11.66
N ASP A 283 -2.47 1.30 -10.39
CA ASP A 283 -3.26 0.19 -9.88
C ASP A 283 -4.77 0.48 -9.88
N ASN A 284 -5.60 -0.53 -10.14
CA ASN A 284 -7.07 -0.46 -9.99
C ASN A 284 -7.77 0.69 -10.74
N PRO A 285 -7.31 1.10 -11.93
CA PRO A 285 -7.80 2.32 -12.57
C PRO A 285 -9.31 2.29 -12.78
N PHE A 286 -9.91 1.10 -12.91
CA PHE A 286 -11.31 0.87 -13.25
C PHE A 286 -12.07 -0.01 -12.23
N SER A 287 -11.52 -0.20 -11.02
CA SER A 287 -12.19 -1.06 -10.02
C SER A 287 -13.57 -0.51 -9.65
N ASN A 288 -14.53 -1.43 -9.46
CA ASN A 288 -15.93 -1.11 -9.17
C ASN A 288 -16.65 -0.25 -10.22
N CYS A 289 -16.31 -0.39 -11.51
CA CYS A 289 -17.07 0.19 -12.63
C CYS A 289 -17.94 -0.91 -13.30
N PRO A 290 -19.12 -1.24 -12.75
CA PRO A 290 -19.90 -2.41 -13.18
C PRO A 290 -20.46 -2.31 -14.60
N GLN A 291 -20.59 -1.10 -15.15
CA GLN A 291 -21.15 -0.87 -16.49
C GLN A 291 -20.07 -0.68 -17.56
N LEU A 292 -18.80 -0.61 -17.17
CA LEU A 292 -17.72 -0.17 -18.05
C LEU A 292 -17.40 -1.22 -19.13
N GLU A 293 -17.52 -0.77 -20.37
CA GLU A 293 -16.92 -1.38 -21.53
C GLU A 293 -15.61 -0.66 -21.84
N LEU A 294 -14.50 -1.34 -21.53
CA LEU A 294 -13.15 -0.83 -21.73
C LEU A 294 -12.66 -1.18 -23.14
N LYS A 295 -12.13 -0.18 -23.85
CA LYS A 295 -11.39 -0.37 -25.10
C LYS A 295 -9.94 0.03 -24.90
N ASN A 296 -9.05 -0.62 -25.63
CA ASN A 296 -7.62 -0.32 -25.59
C ASN A 296 -7.10 -0.03 -26.99
N GLU A 297 -6.58 1.18 -27.18
CA GLU A 297 -5.84 1.59 -28.39
C GLU A 297 -4.34 1.74 -28.12
N SER A 298 -3.92 1.67 -26.85
CA SER A 298 -2.51 1.72 -26.47
C SER A 298 -1.78 0.41 -26.81
N PRO A 299 -0.61 0.47 -27.48
CA PRO A 299 0.22 -0.70 -27.73
C PRO A 299 0.98 -1.18 -26.47
N TYR A 300 0.92 -0.43 -25.37
CA TYR A 300 1.58 -0.76 -24.10
C TYR A 300 0.73 -1.65 -23.19
N PHE A 301 -0.48 -2.00 -23.62
CA PHE A 301 -1.40 -2.86 -22.87
C PHE A 301 -2.06 -3.88 -23.79
N HIS A 302 -2.47 -4.99 -23.20
CA HIS A 302 -3.30 -5.98 -23.87
C HIS A 302 -4.64 -6.07 -23.15
N PHE A 303 -5.74 -5.89 -23.87
CA PHE A 303 -7.08 -6.16 -23.34
C PHE A 303 -7.68 -7.33 -24.11
N GLN A 304 -7.83 -8.46 -23.43
CA GLN A 304 -8.36 -9.70 -24.01
C GLN A 304 -9.12 -10.47 -22.93
N ASP A 305 -10.21 -11.13 -23.31
CA ASP A 305 -11.03 -11.95 -22.41
C ASP A 305 -11.48 -11.22 -21.13
N GLY A 306 -11.81 -9.94 -21.26
CA GLY A 306 -12.22 -9.07 -20.14
C GLY A 306 -11.08 -8.65 -19.21
N ALA A 307 -9.85 -9.07 -19.49
CA ALA A 307 -8.66 -8.83 -18.67
C ALA A 307 -7.71 -7.83 -19.34
N LEU A 308 -7.23 -6.86 -18.57
CA LEU A 308 -6.21 -5.89 -18.96
C LEU A 308 -4.85 -6.31 -18.41
N TYR A 309 -3.85 -6.38 -19.28
CA TYR A 309 -2.47 -6.73 -18.96
C TYR A 309 -1.51 -5.63 -19.39
N ASN A 310 -0.33 -5.59 -18.77
CA ASN A 310 0.78 -4.79 -19.27
C ASN A 310 1.31 -5.32 -20.63
N ARG A 311 2.18 -4.53 -21.27
CA ARG A 311 2.77 -4.82 -22.60
C ARG A 311 3.31 -6.24 -22.74
N ASP A 312 4.03 -6.72 -21.73
CA ASP A 312 4.69 -8.02 -21.80
C ASP A 312 3.78 -9.18 -21.33
N LYS A 313 2.51 -8.90 -20.99
CA LYS A 313 1.55 -9.83 -20.37
C LYS A 313 2.05 -10.50 -19.08
N THR A 314 2.94 -9.84 -18.36
CA THR A 314 3.55 -10.33 -17.12
C THR A 314 2.80 -9.89 -15.87
N ARG A 315 1.91 -8.90 -16.01
CA ARG A 315 1.04 -8.38 -14.95
C ARG A 315 -0.39 -8.32 -15.46
N LEU A 316 -1.30 -8.93 -14.70
CA LEU A 316 -2.73 -8.72 -14.83
C LEU A 316 -3.11 -7.49 -13.98
N ILE A 317 -3.63 -6.46 -14.63
CA ILE A 317 -3.90 -5.12 -14.04
C ILE A 317 -5.36 -4.99 -13.60
N HIS A 318 -6.29 -5.50 -14.40
CA HIS A 318 -7.73 -5.35 -14.17
C HIS A 318 -8.51 -6.47 -14.84
N TYR A 319 -9.62 -6.88 -14.22
CA TYR A 319 -10.64 -7.74 -14.81
C TYR A 319 -11.99 -7.04 -14.79
N SER A 320 -12.66 -6.98 -15.94
CA SER A 320 -13.93 -6.27 -16.10
C SER A 320 -15.05 -7.01 -15.37
N ILE A 321 -15.71 -6.31 -14.44
CA ILE A 321 -16.87 -6.83 -13.67
C ILE A 321 -18.03 -7.24 -14.59
N LYS A 322 -18.18 -6.53 -15.73
CA LYS A 322 -19.23 -6.79 -16.72
C LYS A 322 -18.95 -8.05 -17.53
N TYR A 323 -17.73 -8.57 -17.51
CA TYR A 323 -17.37 -9.72 -18.31
C TYR A 323 -18.15 -10.96 -17.82
N PRO A 324 -18.86 -11.67 -18.72
CA PRO A 324 -19.89 -12.62 -18.32
C PRO A 324 -19.34 -13.99 -17.86
N ASN A 325 -18.02 -14.18 -17.91
CA ASN A 325 -17.43 -15.48 -17.67
C ASN A 325 -17.55 -15.90 -16.20
N ILE A 326 -17.94 -17.16 -16.03
CA ILE A 326 -18.05 -17.84 -14.73
C ILE A 326 -16.69 -18.39 -14.28
N SER A 327 -15.78 -18.63 -15.23
CA SER A 327 -14.43 -19.14 -14.96
C SER A 327 -13.38 -18.33 -15.74
N PHE A 328 -12.21 -18.14 -15.13
CA PHE A 328 -11.07 -17.47 -15.74
C PHE A 328 -9.75 -18.17 -15.40
N THR A 329 -9.06 -18.65 -16.44
CA THR A 329 -7.70 -19.15 -16.31
C THR A 329 -6.73 -18.01 -16.60
N ILE A 330 -5.94 -17.64 -15.60
CA ILE A 330 -4.87 -16.66 -15.82
C ILE A 330 -3.85 -17.27 -16.78
N PRO A 331 -3.49 -16.59 -17.88
CA PRO A 331 -2.57 -17.14 -18.88
C PRO A 331 -1.19 -17.48 -18.32
N ASP A 332 -0.56 -18.52 -18.86
CA ASP A 332 0.85 -18.82 -18.60
C ASP A 332 1.74 -17.64 -19.03
N GLY A 333 2.73 -17.31 -18.20
CA GLY A 333 3.62 -16.15 -18.38
C GLY A 333 3.22 -14.94 -17.54
N VAL A 334 1.96 -14.88 -17.06
CA VAL A 334 1.57 -13.90 -16.04
C VAL A 334 2.28 -14.21 -14.75
N ILE A 335 3.02 -13.23 -14.23
CA ILE A 335 3.82 -13.37 -13.01
C ILE A 335 3.14 -12.71 -11.82
N SER A 336 2.30 -11.71 -12.08
CA SER A 336 1.61 -10.98 -11.03
C SER A 336 0.16 -10.70 -11.30
N ILE A 337 -0.61 -10.79 -10.23
CA ILE A 337 -2.00 -10.35 -10.16
C ILE A 337 -2.00 -9.05 -9.37
N GLY A 338 -2.40 -7.95 -10.01
CA GLY A 338 -2.42 -6.62 -9.41
C GLY A 338 -3.45 -6.50 -8.28
N LYS A 339 -3.29 -5.45 -7.48
CA LYS A 339 -4.28 -5.04 -6.47
C LYS A 339 -5.69 -5.00 -7.08
N HIS A 340 -6.72 -5.36 -6.30
CA HIS A 340 -8.14 -5.29 -6.69
C HIS A 340 -8.51 -5.77 -8.11
N THR A 341 -7.70 -6.64 -8.72
CA THR A 341 -7.83 -7.03 -10.13
C THR A 341 -9.24 -7.54 -10.44
N PHE A 342 -9.75 -8.43 -9.60
CA PHE A 342 -11.07 -9.05 -9.71
C PHE A 342 -12.08 -8.43 -8.73
N TYR A 343 -11.82 -7.25 -8.18
CA TYR A 343 -12.68 -6.65 -7.16
C TYR A 343 -14.13 -6.56 -7.64
N ASN A 344 -15.06 -7.05 -6.80
CA ASN A 344 -16.49 -7.04 -7.05
C ASN A 344 -16.95 -7.85 -8.28
N CYS A 345 -16.15 -8.83 -8.74
CA CYS A 345 -16.54 -9.76 -9.81
C CYS A 345 -17.55 -10.81 -9.30
N LYS A 346 -18.80 -10.40 -9.11
CA LYS A 346 -19.86 -11.21 -8.48
C LYS A 346 -20.28 -12.45 -9.28
N ASN A 347 -20.02 -12.46 -10.59
CA ASN A 347 -20.35 -13.57 -11.48
C ASN A 347 -19.25 -14.62 -11.58
N LEU A 348 -18.02 -14.27 -11.19
CA LEU A 348 -16.86 -15.15 -11.34
C LEU A 348 -16.86 -16.18 -10.20
N GLU A 349 -16.92 -17.45 -10.58
CA GLU A 349 -17.00 -18.57 -9.64
C GLU A 349 -15.68 -19.34 -9.54
N ASN A 350 -14.85 -19.32 -10.59
CA ASN A 350 -13.58 -20.04 -10.59
C ASN A 350 -12.45 -19.20 -11.18
N ILE A 351 -11.31 -19.17 -10.50
CA ILE A 351 -10.05 -18.67 -11.06
C ILE A 351 -9.00 -19.77 -10.97
N ILE A 352 -8.26 -19.97 -12.06
CA ILE A 352 -7.08 -20.84 -12.08
C ILE A 352 -5.83 -19.96 -12.09
N ILE A 353 -5.02 -20.06 -11.03
CA ILE A 353 -3.72 -19.40 -10.91
C ILE A 353 -2.64 -20.34 -11.45
N PRO A 354 -1.92 -19.98 -12.53
CA PRO A 354 -0.92 -20.84 -13.16
C PRO A 354 0.39 -20.91 -12.37
N LEU A 355 1.27 -21.85 -12.76
CA LEU A 355 2.62 -22.03 -12.20
C LEU A 355 3.48 -20.76 -12.25
N SER A 356 3.23 -19.92 -13.25
CA SER A 356 4.02 -18.71 -13.53
C SER A 356 3.75 -17.56 -12.56
N VAL A 357 2.58 -17.53 -11.90
CA VAL A 357 2.23 -16.48 -10.94
C VAL A 357 3.07 -16.62 -9.69
N LYS A 358 3.86 -15.59 -9.38
CA LYS A 358 4.72 -15.56 -8.19
C LYS A 358 4.21 -14.59 -7.14
N ILE A 359 3.37 -13.63 -7.54
CA ILE A 359 2.95 -12.52 -6.70
C ILE A 359 1.46 -12.25 -6.88
N ILE A 360 0.78 -12.22 -5.75
CA ILE A 360 -0.63 -11.85 -5.61
C ILE A 360 -0.60 -10.59 -4.74
N GLU A 361 -0.97 -9.46 -5.31
CA GLU A 361 -1.01 -8.19 -4.59
C GLU A 361 -2.23 -8.08 -3.70
N ASN A 362 -2.34 -6.96 -2.99
CA ASN A 362 -3.38 -6.76 -2.00
C ASN A 362 -4.78 -6.89 -2.61
N ASN A 363 -5.58 -7.81 -2.06
CA ASN A 363 -7.02 -7.88 -2.28
C ASN A 363 -7.47 -8.08 -3.73
N PRO A 364 -6.83 -8.96 -4.51
CA PRO A 364 -7.22 -9.11 -5.91
C PRO A 364 -8.63 -9.69 -6.04
N PHE A 365 -9.11 -10.41 -5.02
CA PHE A 365 -10.34 -11.19 -5.03
C PHE A 365 -11.42 -10.65 -4.08
N SER A 366 -11.25 -9.43 -3.55
CA SER A 366 -12.21 -8.90 -2.58
C SER A 366 -13.59 -8.69 -3.18
N ASN A 367 -14.62 -9.02 -2.39
CA ASN A 367 -16.02 -8.94 -2.77
C ASN A 367 -16.41 -9.82 -3.98
N CYS A 368 -15.79 -10.99 -4.12
CA CYS A 368 -16.17 -12.03 -5.07
C CYS A 368 -16.90 -13.18 -4.35
N PRO A 369 -18.22 -13.07 -4.09
CA PRO A 369 -18.96 -13.96 -3.19
C PRO A 369 -19.01 -15.44 -3.63
N LYS A 370 -18.85 -15.71 -4.93
CA LYS A 370 -18.92 -17.07 -5.48
C LYS A 370 -17.56 -17.68 -5.82
N LEU A 371 -16.49 -16.91 -5.68
CA LEU A 371 -15.19 -17.24 -6.24
C LEU A 371 -14.45 -18.29 -5.42
N LYS A 372 -14.16 -19.42 -6.06
CA LYS A 372 -13.23 -20.46 -5.64
C LYS A 372 -11.94 -20.37 -6.43
N ILE A 373 -10.80 -20.58 -5.76
CA ILE A 373 -9.50 -20.43 -6.41
C ILE A 373 -8.82 -21.79 -6.53
N SER A 374 -8.49 -22.15 -7.76
CA SER A 374 -7.61 -23.29 -8.07
C SER A 374 -6.18 -22.77 -8.24
N ASN A 375 -5.27 -23.23 -7.39
CA ASN A 375 -3.89 -22.75 -7.40
C ASN A 375 -2.90 -23.80 -7.88
N ASN A 376 -2.24 -23.50 -8.99
CA ASN A 376 -1.10 -24.26 -9.48
C ASN A 376 0.24 -23.58 -9.15
N SER A 377 0.24 -22.36 -8.58
CA SER A 377 1.49 -21.67 -8.24
C SER A 377 2.16 -22.31 -7.01
N PRO A 378 3.47 -22.62 -7.07
CA PRO A 378 4.22 -23.13 -5.92
C PRO A 378 4.58 -22.05 -4.89
N HIS A 379 4.19 -20.79 -5.13
CA HIS A 379 4.50 -19.65 -4.26
C HIS A 379 3.40 -19.35 -3.23
N PHE A 380 2.24 -19.99 -3.36
CA PHE A 380 1.09 -19.79 -2.49
C PHE A 380 0.57 -21.13 -1.98
N ILE A 381 0.08 -21.12 -0.74
CA ILE A 381 -0.54 -22.28 -0.11
C ILE A 381 -2.02 -21.96 0.08
N PHE A 382 -2.87 -22.86 -0.37
CA PHE A 382 -4.32 -22.77 -0.24
C PHE A 382 -4.75 -23.80 0.78
N LYS A 383 -5.27 -23.32 1.91
CA LYS A 383 -5.62 -24.18 3.03
C LYS A 383 -6.82 -23.58 3.75
N ASP A 384 -7.84 -24.39 4.01
CA ASP A 384 -9.04 -24.02 4.76
C ASP A 384 -9.76 -22.77 4.18
N GLY A 385 -9.74 -22.65 2.85
CA GLY A 385 -10.28 -21.50 2.10
C GLY A 385 -9.53 -20.19 2.28
N ALA A 386 -8.31 -20.23 2.82
CA ALA A 386 -7.40 -19.09 2.89
C ALA A 386 -6.18 -19.26 1.98
N ILE A 387 -5.66 -18.14 1.50
CA ILE A 387 -4.42 -18.04 0.73
C ILE A 387 -3.30 -17.56 1.64
N TYR A 388 -2.21 -18.32 1.66
CA TYR A 388 -0.99 -18.00 2.39
C TYR A 388 0.19 -17.85 1.42
N ASN A 389 1.24 -17.16 1.86
CA ASN A 389 2.54 -17.28 1.19
C ASN A 389 3.13 -18.68 1.39
N LYS A 390 4.13 -19.03 0.58
CA LYS A 390 4.83 -20.33 0.62
C LYS A 390 5.35 -20.73 2.01
N THR A 391 5.75 -19.76 2.83
CA THR A 391 6.28 -20.01 4.18
C THR A 391 5.19 -20.07 5.25
N MET A 392 3.91 -19.95 4.88
CA MET A 392 2.77 -19.84 5.79
C MET A 392 2.93 -18.76 6.88
N SER A 393 3.68 -17.69 6.60
CA SER A 393 3.90 -16.58 7.54
C SER A 393 2.92 -15.42 7.33
N THR A 394 2.21 -15.37 6.20
CA THR A 394 1.23 -14.33 5.88
C THR A 394 -0.02 -14.92 5.27
N LEU A 395 -1.19 -14.56 5.79
CA LEU A 395 -2.51 -14.83 5.20
C LEU A 395 -2.93 -13.62 4.35
N PHE A 396 -3.18 -13.82 3.06
CA PHE A 396 -3.52 -12.74 2.13
C PHE A 396 -5.02 -12.54 1.91
N TYR A 397 -5.78 -13.63 1.89
CA TYR A 397 -7.19 -13.62 1.50
C TYR A 397 -7.91 -14.84 2.06
N TYR A 398 -9.20 -14.69 2.36
CA TYR A 398 -10.14 -15.74 2.72
C TYR A 398 -11.31 -15.74 1.72
N GLU A 399 -11.63 -16.92 1.21
CA GLU A 399 -12.66 -17.13 0.19
C GLU A 399 -14.06 -16.88 0.76
N LEU A 400 -14.77 -15.92 0.17
CA LEU A 400 -16.17 -15.62 0.55
C LEU A 400 -17.14 -16.78 0.29
N SER A 401 -16.83 -17.62 -0.71
CA SER A 401 -17.61 -18.81 -1.02
C SER A 401 -17.33 -19.97 -0.07
N ASN A 402 -16.37 -19.84 0.84
CA ASN A 402 -16.12 -20.88 1.83
C ASN A 402 -17.34 -20.99 2.76
N THR A 403 -17.85 -22.23 2.90
CA THR A 403 -19.02 -22.53 3.71
C THR A 403 -18.65 -22.89 5.15
N SER A 404 -17.36 -23.02 5.47
CA SER A 404 -16.92 -23.28 6.84
C SER A 404 -17.28 -22.09 7.74
N PRO A 405 -18.04 -22.31 8.82
CA PRO A 405 -18.37 -21.23 9.76
C PRO A 405 -17.19 -20.84 10.65
N THR A 406 -16.10 -21.62 10.62
CA THR A 406 -14.94 -21.45 11.49
C THR A 406 -13.63 -21.48 10.71
N LEU A 407 -12.64 -20.72 11.18
CA LEU A 407 -11.26 -20.81 10.73
C LEU A 407 -10.31 -20.78 11.93
N GLU A 408 -9.41 -21.76 11.98
CA GLU A 408 -8.23 -21.69 12.84
C GLU A 408 -7.02 -21.29 11.99
N ILE A 409 -6.52 -20.07 12.21
CA ILE A 409 -5.32 -19.63 11.48
C ILE A 409 -4.14 -20.50 11.97
N PRO A 410 -3.38 -21.15 11.06
CA PRO A 410 -2.29 -22.05 11.45
C PRO A 410 -1.19 -21.38 12.27
N ASP A 411 -0.61 -22.14 13.20
CA ASP A 411 0.59 -21.73 13.93
C ASP A 411 1.74 -21.43 12.95
N GLY A 412 2.47 -20.35 13.20
CA GLY A 412 3.54 -19.86 12.33
C GLY A 412 3.11 -18.68 11.44
N VAL A 413 1.80 -18.46 11.25
CA VAL A 413 1.29 -17.24 10.61
C VAL A 413 1.63 -16.04 11.50
N LYS A 414 2.38 -15.09 10.94
CA LYS A 414 2.83 -13.87 11.62
C LYS A 414 1.99 -12.65 11.25
N ILE A 415 1.36 -12.66 10.07
CA ILE A 415 0.68 -11.50 9.50
C ILE A 415 -0.69 -11.91 8.97
N ILE A 416 -1.74 -11.23 9.44
CA ILE A 416 -3.06 -11.21 8.79
C ILE A 416 -3.08 -10.01 7.83
N GLY A 417 -3.30 -10.28 6.54
CA GLY A 417 -3.24 -9.29 5.48
C GLY A 417 -4.35 -8.24 5.54
N ARG A 418 -4.13 -7.10 4.87
CA ARG A 418 -5.12 -6.04 4.72
C ARG A 418 -6.35 -6.57 3.99
N HIS A 419 -7.56 -6.31 4.49
CA HIS A 419 -8.85 -6.77 3.91
C HIS A 419 -8.94 -8.28 3.65
N SER A 420 -8.11 -9.10 4.31
CA SER A 420 -8.04 -10.54 4.03
C SER A 420 -9.37 -11.27 4.28
N PHE A 421 -10.22 -10.75 5.17
CA PHE A 421 -11.57 -11.27 5.45
C PHE A 421 -12.68 -10.29 5.06
N PHE A 422 -12.43 -9.33 4.16
CA PHE A 422 -13.44 -8.33 3.78
C PHE A 422 -14.75 -8.99 3.29
N ASN A 423 -15.90 -8.62 3.87
CA ASN A 423 -17.24 -9.17 3.61
C ASN A 423 -17.44 -10.67 3.97
N CYS A 424 -16.62 -11.25 4.85
CA CYS A 424 -16.77 -12.65 5.26
C CYS A 424 -17.97 -12.86 6.20
N ASN A 425 -19.19 -12.84 5.63
CA ASN A 425 -20.44 -12.96 6.37
C ASN A 425 -20.75 -14.39 6.86
N ASN A 426 -20.14 -15.39 6.24
CA ASN A 426 -20.34 -16.81 6.59
C ASN A 426 -19.36 -17.30 7.67
N LEU A 427 -18.33 -16.51 8.00
CA LEU A 427 -17.34 -16.85 9.01
C LEU A 427 -17.80 -16.31 10.37
N TYR A 428 -18.12 -17.22 11.29
CA TYR A 428 -18.65 -16.89 12.61
C TYR A 428 -17.63 -17.02 13.74
N SER A 429 -16.57 -17.81 13.55
CA SER A 429 -15.51 -17.98 14.55
C SER A 429 -14.14 -17.99 13.88
N LEU A 430 -13.22 -17.21 14.42
CA LEU A 430 -11.84 -17.12 13.96
C LEU A 430 -10.88 -17.23 15.12
N THR A 431 -9.97 -18.20 15.07
CA THR A 431 -8.86 -18.29 16.04
C THR A 431 -7.62 -17.62 15.46
N ILE A 432 -7.09 -16.63 16.19
CA ILE A 432 -5.83 -15.96 15.89
C ILE A 432 -4.73 -16.58 16.77
N PRO A 433 -3.69 -17.24 16.23
CA PRO A 433 -2.68 -17.94 17.02
C PRO A 433 -1.66 -16.99 17.67
N GLU A 434 -0.89 -17.50 18.63
CA GLU A 434 0.15 -16.74 19.36
C GLU A 434 1.22 -16.12 18.43
N SER A 435 1.47 -16.78 17.29
CA SER A 435 2.47 -16.35 16.31
C SER A 435 2.12 -15.08 15.57
N VAL A 436 0.83 -14.68 15.52
CA VAL A 436 0.41 -13.46 14.82
C VAL A 436 0.97 -12.27 15.55
N LYS A 437 1.79 -11.49 14.84
CA LYS A 437 2.38 -10.24 15.34
C LYS A 437 1.71 -9.01 14.75
N ILE A 438 0.92 -9.19 13.71
CA ILE A 438 0.37 -8.08 12.97
C ILE A 438 -0.93 -8.42 12.28
N ILE A 439 -1.85 -7.49 12.39
CA ILE A 439 -3.13 -7.45 11.72
C ILE A 439 -3.10 -6.20 10.84
N GLY A 440 -3.17 -6.40 9.52
CA GLY A 440 -3.18 -5.32 8.54
C GLY A 440 -4.50 -4.54 8.56
N TYR A 441 -4.56 -3.43 7.83
CA TYR A 441 -5.74 -2.57 7.83
C TYR A 441 -7.03 -3.29 7.39
N ASN A 442 -8.16 -2.98 8.03
CA ASN A 442 -9.50 -3.40 7.62
C ASN A 442 -9.66 -4.90 7.32
N PRO A 443 -9.03 -5.81 8.09
CA PRO A 443 -8.99 -7.22 7.75
C PRO A 443 -10.39 -7.84 7.81
N PHE A 444 -11.22 -7.38 8.75
CA PHE A 444 -12.55 -7.90 9.08
C PHE A 444 -13.68 -6.93 8.73
N THR A 445 -13.45 -5.98 7.81
CA THR A 445 -14.52 -5.04 7.42
C THR A 445 -15.74 -5.79 6.91
N ASN A 446 -16.91 -5.44 7.44
CA ASN A 446 -18.19 -6.09 7.14
C ASN A 446 -18.19 -7.60 7.46
N CYS A 447 -17.65 -7.98 8.62
CA CYS A 447 -17.78 -9.31 9.22
C CYS A 447 -18.66 -9.23 10.49
N PRO A 448 -19.95 -8.84 10.38
CA PRO A 448 -20.73 -8.39 11.53
C PRO A 448 -20.96 -9.45 12.62
N ASN A 449 -20.90 -10.74 12.26
CA ASN A 449 -21.20 -11.88 13.13
C ASN A 449 -19.95 -12.65 13.58
N LEU A 450 -18.76 -12.09 13.39
CA LEU A 450 -17.50 -12.77 13.67
C LEU A 450 -17.19 -12.74 15.18
N THR A 451 -16.93 -13.92 15.76
CA THR A 451 -16.29 -14.07 17.08
C THR A 451 -14.81 -14.31 16.88
N ILE A 452 -13.97 -13.53 17.56
CA ILE A 452 -12.51 -13.71 17.50
C ILE A 452 -12.01 -14.38 18.78
N HIS A 453 -11.39 -15.55 18.64
CA HIS A 453 -10.64 -16.21 19.69
C HIS A 453 -9.17 -15.84 19.56
N ASN A 454 -8.77 -14.75 20.22
CA ASN A 454 -7.41 -14.25 20.14
C ASN A 454 -6.46 -14.96 21.13
N LYS A 455 -5.39 -15.56 20.60
CA LYS A 455 -4.24 -16.07 21.37
C LYS A 455 -2.98 -15.18 21.19
N SER A 456 -3.00 -14.22 20.26
CA SER A 456 -1.84 -13.33 20.04
C SER A 456 -1.61 -12.42 21.25
N LEU A 457 -0.35 -12.30 21.66
CA LEU A 457 0.10 -11.37 22.70
C LEU A 457 0.18 -9.90 22.25
N GLU A 458 -0.08 -9.62 20.96
CA GLU A 458 -0.06 -8.25 20.42
C GLU A 458 -1.46 -7.62 20.30
N TYR A 459 -2.52 -8.37 20.65
CA TYR A 459 -3.91 -7.95 20.52
C TYR A 459 -4.73 -8.38 21.73
N CYS A 460 -5.85 -7.73 21.95
CA CYS A 460 -6.84 -8.09 22.96
C CYS A 460 -8.21 -8.20 22.30
N TYR A 461 -9.05 -9.13 22.74
CA TYR A 461 -10.43 -9.23 22.28
C TYR A 461 -11.36 -9.31 23.48
N GLU A 462 -12.18 -8.28 23.68
CA GLU A 462 -13.02 -8.10 24.86
C GLU A 462 -14.39 -7.58 24.43
N GLU A 463 -15.46 -8.27 24.82
CA GLU A 463 -16.85 -7.86 24.56
C GLU A 463 -17.17 -7.53 23.08
N GLY A 464 -16.54 -8.24 22.15
CA GLY A 464 -16.71 -8.02 20.70
C GLY A 464 -15.73 -7.03 20.08
N ALA A 465 -14.94 -6.30 20.89
CA ALA A 465 -13.93 -5.36 20.41
C ALA A 465 -12.56 -6.03 20.33
N LEU A 466 -11.98 -6.07 19.11
CA LEU A 466 -10.58 -6.34 18.87
C LEU A 466 -9.78 -5.04 19.04
N LEU A 467 -8.83 -5.06 19.96
CA LEU A 467 -7.99 -3.94 20.36
C LEU A 467 -6.51 -4.26 20.09
N ASN A 468 -5.68 -3.24 19.91
CA ASN A 468 -4.24 -3.42 19.97
C ASN A 468 -3.75 -3.77 21.39
N LYS A 469 -2.47 -4.12 21.53
CA LYS A 469 -1.85 -4.52 22.80
C LYS A 469 -2.03 -3.51 23.92
N GLU A 470 -1.88 -2.22 23.62
CA GLU A 470 -2.01 -1.12 24.57
C GLU A 470 -3.47 -0.76 24.88
N LYS A 471 -4.44 -1.38 24.18
CA LYS A 471 -5.88 -1.11 24.24
C LYS A 471 -6.26 0.35 23.95
N ASN A 472 -5.39 1.07 23.24
CA ASN A 472 -5.61 2.47 22.88
C ASN A 472 -6.16 2.64 21.46
N GLU A 473 -6.21 1.58 20.66
CA GLU A 473 -6.83 1.54 19.34
C GLU A 473 -7.85 0.39 19.25
N LEU A 474 -9.10 0.73 18.91
CA LEU A 474 -10.15 -0.23 18.57
C LEU A 474 -10.06 -0.54 17.07
N ILE A 475 -9.59 -1.74 16.75
CA ILE A 475 -9.29 -2.18 15.39
C ILE A 475 -10.55 -2.67 14.68
N HIS A 476 -11.39 -3.43 15.39
CA HIS A 476 -12.61 -4.01 14.84
C HIS A 476 -13.63 -4.29 15.95
N TYR A 477 -14.90 -4.15 15.64
CA TYR A 477 -16.00 -4.59 16.47
C TYR A 477 -16.87 -5.59 15.70
N SER A 478 -17.03 -6.78 16.26
CA SER A 478 -17.93 -7.81 15.78
C SER A 478 -18.30 -8.76 16.93
N ILE A 479 -19.56 -9.14 17.00
CA ILE A 479 -20.02 -10.18 17.91
C ILE A 479 -21.28 -10.83 17.33
N PRO A 480 -21.47 -12.16 17.48
CA PRO A 480 -22.75 -12.78 17.15
C PRO A 480 -23.89 -12.13 17.93
N ASN A 481 -25.06 -12.00 17.29
CA ASN A 481 -26.23 -11.38 17.91
C ASN A 481 -25.92 -9.99 18.48
N GLN A 482 -25.31 -9.14 17.65
CA GLN A 482 -24.91 -7.78 17.98
C GLN A 482 -25.91 -7.10 18.92
N VAL A 483 -25.39 -6.59 20.03
CA VAL A 483 -26.14 -5.75 20.96
C VAL A 483 -26.65 -4.49 20.26
N THR A 484 -27.68 -3.88 20.83
CA THR A 484 -28.17 -2.58 20.34
C THR A 484 -27.32 -1.42 20.84
N LYS A 485 -26.61 -1.59 21.96
CA LYS A 485 -25.77 -0.56 22.57
C LYS A 485 -24.36 -1.09 22.84
N PHE A 486 -23.35 -0.31 22.46
CA PHE A 486 -21.95 -0.58 22.80
C PHE A 486 -21.29 0.63 23.47
N GLU A 487 -20.53 0.39 24.54
CA GLU A 487 -19.70 1.40 25.20
C GLU A 487 -18.25 1.10 24.88
N ILE A 488 -17.57 2.04 24.22
CA ILE A 488 -16.17 1.87 23.85
C ILE A 488 -15.31 1.88 25.13
N PRO A 489 -14.35 0.95 25.30
CA PRO A 489 -13.50 0.91 26.48
C PRO A 489 -12.78 2.25 26.72
N LYS A 490 -12.73 2.70 27.98
CA LYS A 490 -12.15 4.00 28.37
C LYS A 490 -10.67 4.15 28.03
N THR A 491 -9.95 3.07 27.76
CA THR A 491 -8.54 3.08 27.34
C THR A 491 -8.36 3.51 25.89
N VAL A 492 -9.42 3.46 25.07
CA VAL A 492 -9.35 3.74 23.64
C VAL A 492 -9.17 5.24 23.42
N THR A 493 -8.15 5.57 22.64
CA THR A 493 -7.84 6.92 22.14
C THR A 493 -8.14 7.07 20.65
N LYS A 494 -8.19 5.95 19.92
CA LYS A 494 -8.36 5.89 18.48
C LYS A 494 -9.37 4.82 18.08
N ILE A 495 -10.37 5.21 17.30
CA ILE A 495 -11.28 4.28 16.64
C ILE A 495 -10.75 4.03 15.23
N GLY A 496 -10.31 2.80 15.00
CA GLY A 496 -9.63 2.39 13.78
C GLY A 496 -10.54 2.41 12.56
N ARG A 497 -9.89 2.45 11.39
CA ARG A 497 -10.55 2.49 10.10
C ARG A 497 -11.54 1.33 9.95
N SER A 498 -12.78 1.67 9.60
CA SER A 498 -13.88 0.71 9.41
C SER A 498 -14.14 -0.22 10.62
N ALA A 499 -13.78 0.19 11.83
CA ALA A 499 -13.89 -0.65 13.02
C ALA A 499 -15.32 -1.17 13.27
N PHE A 500 -16.33 -0.31 13.13
CA PHE A 500 -17.76 -0.62 13.27
C PHE A 500 -18.49 -0.71 11.93
N TYR A 501 -17.77 -0.81 10.81
CA TYR A 501 -18.40 -0.81 9.48
C TYR A 501 -19.48 -1.89 9.37
N GLY A 502 -20.69 -1.50 9.00
CA GLY A 502 -21.81 -2.41 8.81
C GLY A 502 -22.38 -3.01 10.11
N CYS A 503 -22.13 -2.41 11.27
CA CYS A 503 -22.79 -2.81 12.51
C CYS A 503 -24.26 -2.37 12.51
N ILE A 504 -25.09 -3.09 11.77
CA ILE A 504 -26.48 -2.72 11.47
C ILE A 504 -27.42 -2.86 12.67
N ASN A 505 -27.04 -3.53 13.76
CA ASN A 505 -27.91 -3.69 14.92
C ASN A 505 -27.65 -2.64 16.02
N LEU A 506 -26.50 -1.96 15.99
CA LEU A 506 -26.19 -0.90 16.94
C LEU A 506 -27.11 0.30 16.70
N ASN A 507 -27.88 0.67 17.73
CA ASN A 507 -28.65 1.90 17.78
C ASN A 507 -27.98 3.00 18.62
N LYS A 508 -27.05 2.62 19.52
CA LYS A 508 -26.32 3.56 20.37
C LYS A 508 -24.86 3.15 20.54
N VAL A 509 -23.95 4.11 20.36
CA VAL A 509 -22.53 3.97 20.72
C VAL A 509 -22.13 5.08 21.68
N ILE A 510 -21.53 4.71 22.80
CA ILE A 510 -20.95 5.66 23.76
C ILE A 510 -19.45 5.74 23.49
N ILE A 511 -18.97 6.92 23.12
CA ILE A 511 -17.53 7.21 22.95
C ILE A 511 -17.01 7.81 24.26
N PRO A 512 -15.95 7.25 24.88
CA PRO A 512 -15.37 7.83 26.09
C PRO A 512 -14.57 9.10 25.78
N ASP A 513 -14.39 9.94 26.81
CA ASP A 513 -13.69 11.23 26.69
C ASP A 513 -12.25 11.11 26.17
N ASN A 514 -11.60 9.96 26.29
CA ASN A 514 -10.21 9.78 25.84
C ASN A 514 -10.06 9.61 24.32
N VAL A 515 -11.14 9.46 23.55
CA VAL A 515 -11.05 9.30 22.09
C VAL A 515 -10.71 10.62 21.42
N GLU A 516 -9.59 10.62 20.71
CA GLU A 516 -9.05 11.77 19.96
C GLU A 516 -9.27 11.63 18.46
N ILE A 517 -9.34 10.40 17.93
CA ILE A 517 -9.32 10.13 16.48
C ILE A 517 -10.41 9.12 16.11
N ILE A 518 -11.25 9.47 15.13
CA ILE A 518 -12.18 8.57 14.45
C ILE A 518 -11.71 8.42 13.00
N GLU A 519 -11.19 7.26 12.62
CA GLU A 519 -10.65 7.07 11.28
C GLU A 519 -11.72 6.91 10.19
N ARG A 520 -11.24 6.94 8.94
CA ARG A 520 -12.05 6.75 7.72
C ARG A 520 -13.04 5.58 7.85
N SER A 521 -14.29 5.86 7.54
CA SER A 521 -15.39 4.87 7.51
C SER A 521 -15.62 4.10 8.82
N ALA A 522 -15.17 4.60 9.97
CA ALA A 522 -15.25 3.89 11.26
C ALA A 522 -16.66 3.35 11.57
N PHE A 523 -17.71 4.14 11.34
CA PHE A 523 -19.12 3.80 11.58
C PHE A 523 -19.95 3.73 10.28
N ALA A 524 -19.30 3.62 9.11
CA ALA A 524 -20.01 3.61 7.85
C ALA A 524 -20.98 2.42 7.74
N ASN A 525 -22.18 2.66 7.21
CA ASN A 525 -23.29 1.71 7.09
C ASN A 525 -23.80 1.14 8.43
N CYS A 526 -23.60 1.84 9.55
CA CYS A 526 -24.36 1.59 10.78
C CYS A 526 -25.77 2.15 10.62
N ILE A 527 -26.60 1.52 9.78
CA ILE A 527 -27.89 2.05 9.31
C ILE A 527 -28.93 2.29 10.43
N ASN A 528 -28.83 1.56 11.54
CA ASN A 528 -29.73 1.73 12.69
C ASN A 528 -29.15 2.60 13.82
N LEU A 529 -27.94 3.15 13.66
CA LEU A 529 -27.33 4.00 14.67
C LEU A 529 -28.12 5.31 14.79
N GLU A 530 -28.76 5.50 15.94
CA GLU A 530 -29.59 6.68 16.23
C GLU A 530 -28.85 7.70 17.09
N GLU A 531 -28.07 7.21 18.06
CA GLU A 531 -27.40 8.02 19.08
C GLU A 531 -25.89 7.73 19.11
N ILE A 532 -25.09 8.78 18.92
CA ILE A 532 -23.67 8.74 19.25
C ILE A 532 -23.28 10.00 20.02
N GLU A 533 -22.68 9.79 21.18
CA GLU A 533 -22.24 10.87 22.06
C GLU A 533 -20.77 11.15 21.76
N LEU A 534 -20.53 12.15 20.91
CA LEU A 534 -19.17 12.64 20.64
C LEU A 534 -18.66 13.47 21.82
N THR A 535 -17.36 13.42 22.07
CA THR A 535 -16.69 14.16 23.14
C THR A 535 -15.91 15.34 22.55
N ASN A 536 -15.64 16.36 23.36
CA ASN A 536 -14.91 17.55 22.90
C ASN A 536 -13.42 17.28 22.63
N ASN A 537 -12.92 16.09 22.94
CA ASN A 537 -11.51 15.72 22.77
C ASN A 537 -11.22 15.13 21.38
N ILE A 538 -12.26 14.84 20.58
CA ILE A 538 -12.07 14.35 19.22
C ILE A 538 -11.45 15.48 18.36
N THR A 539 -10.24 15.24 17.89
CA THR A 539 -9.44 16.15 17.07
C THR A 539 -9.65 15.92 15.58
N SER A 540 -9.98 14.70 15.16
CA SER A 540 -10.18 14.36 13.75
C SER A 540 -11.24 13.28 13.49
N MET A 541 -11.97 13.44 12.38
CA MET A 541 -12.88 12.47 11.78
C MET A 541 -12.50 12.24 10.32
N GLY A 542 -12.14 11.01 9.96
CA GLY A 542 -11.74 10.66 8.60
C GLY A 542 -12.91 10.59 7.61
N ASP A 543 -12.58 10.50 6.32
CA ASP A 543 -13.57 10.44 5.23
C ASP A 543 -14.64 9.37 5.48
N TRP A 544 -15.90 9.68 5.15
CA TRP A 544 -17.03 8.76 5.28
C TRP A 544 -17.23 8.15 6.68
N ALA A 545 -16.70 8.74 7.76
CA ALA A 545 -16.73 8.11 9.09
C ALA A 545 -18.13 7.68 9.55
N PHE A 546 -19.17 8.44 9.19
CA PHE A 546 -20.60 8.17 9.46
C PHE A 546 -21.42 8.10 8.16
N TYR A 547 -20.81 7.59 7.08
CA TYR A 547 -21.49 7.42 5.80
C TYR A 547 -22.64 6.43 5.92
N ASN A 548 -23.80 6.78 5.38
CA ASN A 548 -25.01 5.94 5.36
C ASN A 548 -25.47 5.50 6.77
N CYS A 549 -25.39 6.39 7.76
CA CYS A 549 -26.00 6.24 9.07
C CYS A 549 -27.41 6.86 9.04
N GLU A 550 -28.32 6.20 8.34
CA GLU A 550 -29.62 6.74 7.91
C GLU A 550 -30.55 7.16 9.07
N ARG A 551 -30.34 6.65 10.28
CA ARG A 551 -31.18 6.93 11.46
C ARG A 551 -30.53 7.87 12.49
N LEU A 552 -29.36 8.41 12.18
CA LEU A 552 -28.58 9.24 13.10
C LEU A 552 -29.30 10.58 13.34
N LYS A 553 -29.82 10.80 14.57
CA LYS A 553 -30.73 11.91 14.85
C LYS A 553 -30.00 13.26 14.98
N THR A 554 -29.10 13.35 15.96
CA THR A 554 -28.36 14.57 16.28
C THR A 554 -26.98 14.22 16.78
N ILE A 555 -25.95 14.88 16.25
CA ILE A 555 -24.59 14.80 16.76
C ILE A 555 -24.17 16.20 17.20
N LYS A 556 -23.59 16.31 18.39
CA LYS A 556 -22.89 17.53 18.82
C LYS A 556 -21.46 17.46 18.33
N ILE A 557 -21.15 18.14 17.23
CA ILE A 557 -19.80 18.18 16.67
C ILE A 557 -18.95 19.19 17.48
N PRO A 558 -17.74 18.82 17.94
CA PRO A 558 -16.82 19.77 18.56
C PRO A 558 -16.41 20.90 17.60
N LYS A 559 -16.26 22.13 18.11
CA LYS A 559 -16.00 23.33 17.28
C LYS A 559 -14.67 23.36 16.50
N MET A 560 -13.72 22.47 16.79
CA MET A 560 -12.35 22.51 16.23
C MET A 560 -11.88 21.13 15.73
N ILE A 561 -12.76 20.41 15.03
CA ILE A 561 -12.45 19.09 14.50
C ILE A 561 -12.01 19.16 13.03
N GLU A 562 -10.94 18.44 12.68
CA GLU A 562 -10.59 18.18 11.29
C GLU A 562 -11.57 17.15 10.71
N MET A 563 -12.32 17.50 9.66
CA MET A 563 -13.27 16.60 9.01
C MET A 563 -12.79 16.22 7.62
N GLY A 564 -12.79 14.91 7.35
CA GLY A 564 -12.61 14.37 6.01
C GLY A 564 -13.79 14.67 5.08
N SER A 565 -13.70 14.16 3.86
CA SER A 565 -14.76 14.28 2.87
C SER A 565 -15.95 13.40 3.22
N ASP A 566 -17.17 13.90 2.96
CA ASP A 566 -18.41 13.11 3.02
C ASP A 566 -18.66 12.37 4.36
N VAL A 567 -18.20 12.93 5.49
CA VAL A 567 -18.30 12.31 6.83
C VAL A 567 -19.71 11.82 7.14
N PHE A 568 -20.73 12.66 6.90
CA PHE A 568 -22.14 12.38 7.16
C PHE A 568 -22.97 12.19 5.88
N LEU A 569 -22.34 11.84 4.75
CA LEU A 569 -23.07 11.62 3.49
C LEU A 569 -24.10 10.49 3.67
N ASN A 570 -25.34 10.72 3.21
CA ASN A 570 -26.51 9.85 3.42
C ASN A 570 -26.90 9.65 4.90
N SER A 571 -26.56 10.60 5.77
CA SER A 571 -27.03 10.66 7.15
C SER A 571 -27.92 11.90 7.36
N PRO A 572 -28.86 11.91 8.33
CA PRO A 572 -29.75 13.06 8.57
C PRO A 572 -29.06 14.33 9.10
N ILE A 573 -27.75 14.27 9.36
CA ILE A 573 -26.94 15.34 9.92
C ILE A 573 -26.47 16.27 8.78
N ASP A 574 -26.91 17.52 8.80
CA ASP A 574 -26.37 18.54 7.89
C ASP A 574 -24.98 18.96 8.39
N ASN A 575 -23.97 19.02 7.50
CA ASN A 575 -22.60 19.46 7.83
C ASN A 575 -22.52 20.94 8.28
N LYS A 576 -23.66 21.61 8.44
CA LYS A 576 -23.81 23.06 8.65
C LYS A 576 -24.37 23.48 10.01
N THR A 577 -24.63 22.57 10.94
CA THR A 577 -25.15 22.90 12.28
C THR A 577 -24.15 22.73 13.40
#